data_AF-A0A844MGM2-F1
#
_entry.id   AF-A0A844MGM2-F1
#
_cell.length_a   1.000
_cell.length_b   1.000
_cell.length_c   1.000
_cell.angle_alpha   90.00
_cell.angle_beta   90.00
_cell.angle_gamma   90.00
#
_symmetry.space_group_name_H-M   'P 1'
#
loop_
_entity.id
_entity.type
_entity.pdbx_description
1 polymer ?
#
loop_
_entity_poly.entity_id
_entity_poly.type
_entity_poly.pdbx_seq_one_letter_code
_entity_poly.pdbx_strand_id
1 'polypeptide(L)'
;MSFLFVTLLPLYSPSCGLPLQVQDIRYRVVLKEQRLDHTSEPTLQDLGEALIITYGTDFGVHSPTWISRFTDMTRQAASYRHGRVLLAGDAAHVHPPQGGQGLNTGVQDAVNLGWKLALVVNKTSPSSLLDTYHAERHPVAARVLHNTMAQVALNSPDDRHQALRDTMTELLSMDEPRKRFAAMMSGLDIHYDLGEGHPLLGRRMPDLDLVTATGPLRVFTLLHDARPVLLNLGEPGGFDITPWADRVRSLDAKYVGTWELPVIGAVTAPTAVLIRPDGYVAWVGDPTRLGLADALTTWFGPPTAT
;
A
#
# COMPACT_ATOMS: atom_id res chain seq x y z
N MET A 1 13.06 -20.10 -2.56
CA MET A 1 12.41 -20.77 -1.40
C MET A 1 11.00 -21.15 -1.80
N SER A 2 10.51 -22.34 -1.41
CA SER A 2 9.12 -22.74 -1.62
C SER A 2 8.41 -22.84 -0.27
N PHE A 3 7.16 -22.42 -0.23
CA PHE A 3 6.35 -22.41 0.98
C PHE A 3 5.05 -23.18 0.78
N LEU A 4 4.74 -24.04 1.74
CA LEU A 4 3.53 -24.85 1.74
C LEU A 4 2.49 -24.22 2.65
N PHE A 5 1.32 -23.92 2.10
CA PHE A 5 0.18 -23.34 2.83
C PHE A 5 -0.87 -24.40 3.05
N VAL A 6 -1.23 -24.72 4.30
CA VAL A 6 -2.28 -25.70 4.57
C VAL A 6 -3.22 -25.29 5.68
N THR A 7 -4.52 -25.54 5.48
CA THR A 7 -5.53 -25.54 6.55
C THR A 7 -5.84 -26.98 6.98
N LEU A 8 -5.52 -27.36 8.22
CA LEU A 8 -5.58 -28.76 8.74
C LEU A 8 -6.60 -28.96 9.86
N LEU A 9 -7.16 -30.18 9.94
CA LEU A 9 -8.18 -30.67 10.89
C LEU A 9 -7.55 -31.44 12.09
N PRO A 10 -8.31 -31.75 13.18
CA PRO A 10 -7.78 -31.76 14.54
C PRO A 10 -6.99 -33.01 14.95
N LEU A 11 -6.13 -32.84 15.96
CA LEU A 11 -5.41 -33.92 16.65
C LEU A 11 -6.39 -34.93 17.26
N TYR A 12 -6.35 -36.18 16.79
CA TYR A 12 -7.06 -37.29 17.42
C TYR A 12 -6.20 -37.90 18.54
N SER A 13 -6.64 -37.79 19.79
CA SER A 13 -6.07 -38.55 20.91
C SER A 13 -6.97 -39.77 21.19
N PRO A 14 -6.50 -41.02 21.02
CA PRO A 14 -7.34 -42.21 21.15
C PRO A 14 -7.65 -42.62 22.62
N SER A 15 -7.48 -41.73 23.60
CA SER A 15 -7.53 -42.08 25.02
C SER A 15 -8.37 -41.13 25.88
N CYS A 16 -9.66 -40.95 25.58
CA CYS A 16 -10.65 -40.60 26.61
C CYS A 16 -12.11 -40.79 26.15
N GLY A 17 -12.86 -41.63 26.87
CA GLY A 17 -14.27 -41.94 26.60
C GLY A 17 -15.26 -40.91 27.16
N LEU A 18 -15.12 -39.63 26.80
CA LEU A 18 -16.13 -38.59 27.04
C LEU A 18 -16.40 -37.83 25.74
N PRO A 19 -17.67 -37.48 25.43
CA PRO A 19 -17.99 -36.65 24.28
C PRO A 19 -17.54 -35.21 24.56
N LEU A 20 -16.24 -34.94 24.35
CA LEU A 20 -15.77 -33.58 24.10
C LEU A 20 -16.46 -33.14 22.81
N GLN A 21 -17.25 -32.06 22.87
CA GLN A 21 -17.56 -31.29 21.67
C GLN A 21 -16.22 -30.81 21.11
N VAL A 22 -15.64 -31.60 20.22
CA VAL A 22 -14.45 -31.22 19.47
C VAL A 22 -14.89 -30.05 18.60
N GLN A 23 -14.58 -28.83 19.03
CA GLN A 23 -14.65 -27.68 18.14
C GLN A 23 -13.79 -28.03 16.92
N ASP A 24 -14.31 -27.80 15.72
CA ASP A 24 -13.62 -28.03 14.46
C ASP A 24 -12.48 -27.00 14.30
N ILE A 25 -11.43 -27.15 15.11
CA ILE A 25 -10.29 -26.21 15.12
C ILE A 25 -9.44 -26.52 13.89
N ARG A 26 -9.32 -25.51 13.02
CA ARG A 26 -8.49 -25.57 11.83
C ARG A 26 -7.23 -24.74 12.01
N TYR A 27 -6.09 -25.28 11.57
CA TYR A 27 -4.79 -24.63 11.68
C TYR A 27 -4.29 -24.18 10.32
N ARG A 28 -3.81 -22.93 10.21
CA ARG A 28 -3.03 -22.47 9.06
C ARG A 28 -1.55 -22.74 9.33
N VAL A 29 -0.95 -23.58 8.50
CA VAL A 29 0.46 -23.95 8.57
C VAL A 29 1.20 -23.37 7.37
N VAL A 30 2.38 -22.79 7.63
CA VAL A 30 3.32 -22.30 6.61
C VAL A 30 4.68 -22.90 6.89
N LEU A 31 5.21 -23.67 5.94
CA LEU A 31 6.51 -24.34 6.05
C LEU A 31 7.41 -23.90 4.91
N LYS A 32 8.74 -24.00 5.12
CA LYS A 32 9.75 -23.76 4.09
C LYS A 32 10.27 -25.10 3.57
N GLU A 33 10.11 -25.37 2.29
CA GLU A 33 10.71 -26.54 1.65
C GLU A 33 12.20 -26.29 1.37
N GLN A 34 13.03 -27.31 1.62
CA GLN A 34 14.49 -27.22 1.44
C GLN A 34 14.93 -27.33 -0.02
N ARG A 35 14.14 -27.99 -0.88
CA ARG A 35 14.45 -28.24 -2.28
C ARG A 35 13.30 -27.79 -3.18
N LEU A 36 13.63 -27.34 -4.38
CA LEU A 36 12.67 -26.86 -5.40
C LEU A 36 12.44 -27.93 -6.47
N ASP A 37 12.25 -29.17 -6.04
CA ASP A 37 12.28 -30.33 -6.93
C ASP A 37 10.88 -30.71 -7.44
N HIS A 38 9.82 -30.14 -6.84
CA HIS A 38 8.43 -30.44 -7.14
C HIS A 38 7.80 -29.36 -8.02
N THR A 39 7.38 -29.75 -9.22
CA THR A 39 6.63 -28.90 -10.17
C THR A 39 5.13 -29.21 -10.19
N SER A 40 4.71 -30.27 -9.49
CA SER A 40 3.30 -30.67 -9.36
C SER A 40 2.61 -29.96 -8.20
N GLU A 41 1.28 -29.98 -8.21
CA GLU A 41 0.45 -29.55 -7.08
C GLU A 41 0.87 -30.27 -5.79
N PRO A 42 0.91 -29.55 -4.66
CA PRO A 42 1.35 -30.12 -3.39
C PRO A 42 0.33 -31.11 -2.82
N THR A 43 0.83 -32.17 -2.19
CA THR A 43 0.01 -33.22 -1.60
C THR A 43 -0.01 -33.16 -0.07
N LEU A 44 -0.93 -33.90 0.57
CA LEU A 44 -0.92 -34.10 2.03
C LEU A 44 0.36 -34.81 2.49
N GLN A 45 0.94 -35.68 1.65
CA GLN A 45 2.20 -36.34 1.94
C GLN A 45 3.35 -35.35 1.98
N ASP A 46 3.44 -34.44 1.00
CA ASP A 46 4.46 -33.38 0.96
C ASP A 46 4.46 -32.55 2.26
N LEU A 47 3.25 -32.24 2.77
CA LEU A 47 3.07 -31.54 4.02
C LEU A 47 3.55 -32.33 5.24
N GLY A 48 3.17 -33.61 5.32
CA GLY A 48 3.59 -34.48 6.41
C GLY A 48 5.11 -34.63 6.45
N GLU A 49 5.74 -34.83 5.29
CA GLU A 49 7.20 -34.91 5.16
C GLU A 49 7.87 -33.59 5.59
N ALA A 50 7.36 -32.44 5.14
CA ALA A 50 7.89 -31.13 5.53
C ALA A 50 7.76 -30.85 7.04
N LEU A 51 6.64 -31.26 7.67
CA LEU A 51 6.43 -31.16 9.10
C LEU A 51 7.40 -32.05 9.88
N ILE A 52 7.59 -33.29 9.46
CA ILE A 52 8.54 -34.22 10.08
C ILE A 52 9.97 -33.67 10.00
N ILE A 53 10.38 -33.14 8.84
CA ILE A 53 11.71 -32.54 8.66
C ILE A 53 11.91 -31.35 9.61
N THR A 54 10.88 -30.52 9.80
CA THR A 54 10.98 -29.27 10.56
C THR A 54 10.81 -29.46 12.07
N TYR A 55 9.87 -30.33 12.48
CA TYR A 55 9.41 -30.47 13.85
C TYR A 55 9.55 -31.89 14.42
N GLY A 56 10.01 -32.86 13.62
CA GLY A 56 10.16 -34.26 14.02
C GLY A 56 8.86 -35.06 14.07
N THR A 57 7.73 -34.47 13.68
CA THR A 57 6.40 -35.09 13.64
C THR A 57 5.52 -34.41 12.60
N ASP A 58 4.59 -35.14 12.00
CA ASP A 58 3.55 -34.59 11.12
C ASP A 58 2.31 -34.13 11.90
N PHE A 59 2.32 -34.29 13.22
CA PHE A 59 1.19 -34.00 14.11
C PHE A 59 -0.10 -34.76 13.73
N GLY A 60 -0.02 -35.89 13.03
CA GLY A 60 -1.18 -36.65 12.57
C GLY A 60 -2.01 -35.88 11.55
N VAL A 61 -1.36 -35.08 10.72
CA VAL A 61 -2.02 -34.17 9.78
C VAL A 61 -2.99 -34.87 8.82
N HIS A 62 -4.23 -34.38 8.72
CA HIS A 62 -5.23 -34.97 7.83
C HIS A 62 -6.27 -33.95 7.34
N SER A 63 -7.03 -34.37 6.32
CA SER A 63 -8.22 -33.67 5.80
C SER A 63 -7.96 -32.18 5.45
N PRO A 64 -6.99 -31.88 4.56
CA PRO A 64 -6.67 -30.51 4.20
C PRO A 64 -7.84 -29.84 3.49
N THR A 65 -8.15 -28.58 3.86
CA THR A 65 -9.14 -27.78 3.11
C THR A 65 -8.55 -27.23 1.81
N TRP A 66 -7.26 -26.87 1.85
CA TRP A 66 -6.50 -26.37 0.72
C TRP A 66 -5.01 -26.56 1.00
N ILE A 67 -4.26 -26.98 -0.01
CA ILE A 67 -2.80 -27.04 -0.01
C ILE A 67 -2.32 -26.22 -1.19
N SER A 68 -1.36 -25.33 -0.98
CA SER A 68 -0.74 -24.54 -2.05
C SER A 68 0.76 -24.39 -1.83
N ARG A 69 1.47 -24.25 -2.95
CA ARG A 69 2.91 -24.06 -3.00
C ARG A 69 3.21 -22.72 -3.67
N PHE A 70 4.02 -21.89 -3.05
CA PHE A 70 4.47 -20.62 -3.63
C PHE A 70 5.97 -20.42 -3.47
N THR A 71 6.58 -19.66 -4.36
CA THR A 71 8.03 -19.38 -4.33
C THR A 71 8.32 -17.95 -3.91
N ASP A 72 9.59 -17.64 -3.69
CA ASP A 72 10.10 -16.29 -3.43
C ASP A 72 10.42 -15.50 -4.71
N MET A 73 9.71 -15.76 -5.82
CA MET A 73 9.89 -15.01 -7.05
C MET A 73 9.69 -13.50 -6.83
N THR A 74 10.67 -12.71 -7.26
CA THR A 74 10.64 -11.25 -7.26
C THR A 74 10.76 -10.74 -8.68
N ARG A 75 9.61 -10.38 -9.27
CA ARG A 75 9.54 -9.91 -10.66
C ARG A 75 8.66 -8.69 -10.75
N GLN A 76 9.04 -7.77 -11.61
CA GLN A 76 8.29 -6.57 -11.91
C GLN A 76 8.24 -6.38 -13.42
N ALA A 77 7.08 -5.98 -13.94
CA ALA A 77 6.92 -5.60 -15.33
C ALA A 77 7.81 -4.40 -15.64
N ALA A 78 8.53 -4.46 -16.78
CA ALA A 78 9.41 -3.38 -17.21
C ALA A 78 8.64 -2.09 -17.52
N SER A 79 7.39 -2.21 -17.97
CA SER A 79 6.46 -1.10 -18.12
C SER A 79 5.09 -1.46 -17.59
N TYR A 80 4.44 -0.52 -16.92
CA TYR A 80 3.05 -0.67 -16.43
C TYR A 80 2.03 -0.23 -17.47
N ARG A 81 2.48 0.36 -18.59
CA ARG A 81 1.64 0.82 -19.67
C ARG A 81 2.30 0.56 -21.02
N HIS A 82 1.52 0.02 -21.94
CA HIS A 82 1.86 -0.04 -23.36
C HIS A 82 0.65 0.41 -24.18
N GLY A 83 0.63 1.69 -24.56
CA GLY A 83 -0.50 2.30 -25.24
C GLY A 83 -1.76 2.29 -24.38
N ARG A 84 -2.72 1.42 -24.75
CA ARG A 84 -4.02 1.25 -24.08
C ARG A 84 -4.09 0.06 -23.12
N VAL A 85 -3.01 -0.72 -23.03
CA VAL A 85 -2.91 -1.85 -22.11
C VAL A 85 -2.13 -1.40 -20.88
N LEU A 86 -2.68 -1.64 -19.69
CA LEU A 86 -2.06 -1.31 -18.42
C LEU A 86 -2.06 -2.54 -17.50
N LEU A 87 -1.05 -2.64 -16.65
CA LEU A 87 -0.87 -3.73 -15.68
C LEU A 87 -0.93 -3.17 -14.26
N ALA A 88 -1.63 -3.85 -13.35
CA ALA A 88 -1.74 -3.47 -11.94
C ALA A 88 -1.73 -4.73 -11.04
N GLY A 89 -1.30 -4.57 -9.78
CA GLY A 89 -1.21 -5.68 -8.82
C GLY A 89 -0.25 -6.78 -9.29
N ASP A 90 -0.59 -8.05 -9.02
CA ASP A 90 0.26 -9.20 -9.33
C ASP A 90 0.61 -9.36 -10.82
N ALA A 91 -0.18 -8.78 -11.73
CA ALA A 91 0.16 -8.73 -13.16
C ALA A 91 1.36 -7.80 -13.46
N ALA A 92 1.61 -6.82 -12.60
CA ALA A 92 2.70 -5.86 -12.71
C ALA A 92 3.87 -6.18 -11.78
N HIS A 93 3.64 -6.80 -10.62
CA HIS A 93 4.69 -7.12 -9.66
C HIS A 93 4.31 -8.33 -8.80
N VAL A 94 5.21 -9.30 -8.71
CA VAL A 94 5.08 -10.45 -7.81
C VAL A 94 6.30 -10.48 -6.89
N HIS A 95 6.03 -10.76 -5.62
CA HIS A 95 7.07 -10.80 -4.60
C HIS A 95 6.66 -11.76 -3.46
N PRO A 96 7.63 -12.20 -2.64
CA PRO A 96 7.37 -13.00 -1.45
C PRO A 96 6.37 -12.32 -0.49
N PRO A 97 5.48 -13.07 0.20
CA PRO A 97 4.39 -12.49 0.99
C PRO A 97 4.82 -11.85 2.31
N GLN A 98 6.13 -11.75 2.59
CA GLN A 98 6.70 -11.15 3.79
C GLN A 98 6.16 -9.73 3.98
N GLY A 99 5.58 -9.49 5.16
CA GLY A 99 4.97 -8.21 5.53
C GLY A 99 3.58 -7.94 4.92
N GLY A 100 3.00 -8.87 4.15
CA GLY A 100 1.62 -8.73 3.64
C GLY A 100 1.43 -7.60 2.61
N GLN A 101 2.48 -7.21 1.89
CA GLN A 101 2.48 -6.00 1.05
C GLN A 101 1.83 -6.17 -0.33
N GLY A 102 1.63 -7.40 -0.83
CA GLY A 102 1.17 -7.64 -2.21
C GLY A 102 -0.23 -7.07 -2.49
N LEU A 103 -1.24 -7.52 -1.73
CA LEU A 103 -2.61 -6.99 -1.84
C LEU A 103 -2.66 -5.47 -1.62
N ASN A 104 -1.94 -4.98 -0.61
CA ASN A 104 -1.90 -3.55 -0.28
C ASN A 104 -1.37 -2.71 -1.46
N THR A 105 -0.29 -3.16 -2.10
CA THR A 105 0.31 -2.47 -3.25
C THR A 105 -0.62 -2.51 -4.46
N GLY A 106 -1.24 -3.68 -4.73
CA GLY A 106 -2.19 -3.83 -5.84
C GLY A 106 -3.46 -2.97 -5.68
N VAL A 107 -4.02 -2.87 -4.47
CA VAL A 107 -5.15 -1.96 -4.20
C VAL A 107 -4.73 -0.51 -4.44
N GLN A 108 -3.55 -0.09 -3.96
CA GLN A 108 -3.06 1.27 -4.18
C GLN A 108 -2.77 1.56 -5.66
N ASP A 109 -2.32 0.57 -6.44
CA ASP A 109 -2.18 0.71 -7.89
C ASP A 109 -3.53 1.00 -8.54
N ALA A 110 -4.57 0.25 -8.17
CA ALA A 110 -5.92 0.45 -8.68
C ALA A 110 -6.49 1.82 -8.30
N VAL A 111 -6.29 2.27 -7.05
CA VAL A 111 -6.70 3.60 -6.60
C VAL A 111 -5.96 4.71 -7.36
N ASN A 112 -4.65 4.55 -7.61
CA ASN A 112 -3.87 5.52 -8.39
C ASN A 112 -4.31 5.59 -9.85
N LEU A 113 -4.62 4.44 -10.47
CA LEU A 113 -4.96 4.34 -11.87
C LEU A 113 -6.42 4.73 -12.15
N GLY A 114 -7.36 4.34 -11.29
CA GLY A 114 -8.80 4.41 -11.58
C GLY A 114 -9.29 5.80 -11.96
N TRP A 115 -8.92 6.82 -11.18
CA TRP A 115 -9.33 8.20 -11.44
C TRP A 115 -8.65 8.79 -12.70
N LYS A 116 -7.38 8.47 -12.94
CA LYS A 116 -6.64 8.90 -14.13
C LYS A 116 -7.26 8.32 -15.39
N LEU A 117 -7.58 7.02 -15.35
CA LEU A 117 -8.22 6.32 -16.45
C LEU A 117 -9.61 6.89 -16.73
N ALA A 118 -10.40 7.19 -15.69
CA ALA A 118 -11.71 7.82 -15.83
C ALA A 118 -11.62 9.19 -16.53
N LEU A 119 -10.67 10.05 -16.13
CA LEU A 119 -10.48 11.36 -16.76
C LEU A 119 -10.06 11.27 -18.23
N VAL A 120 -9.20 10.31 -18.58
CA VAL A 120 -8.77 10.10 -19.97
C VAL A 120 -9.89 9.51 -20.83
N VAL A 121 -10.66 8.54 -20.30
CA VAL A 121 -11.81 7.96 -21.01
C VAL A 121 -12.89 9.01 -21.25
N ASN A 122 -13.15 9.89 -20.28
CA ASN A 122 -14.10 11.00 -20.38
C ASN A 122 -13.57 12.20 -21.18
N LYS A 123 -12.36 12.11 -21.75
CA LYS A 123 -11.69 13.17 -22.52
C LYS A 123 -11.49 14.48 -21.75
N THR A 124 -11.51 14.43 -20.42
CA THR A 124 -11.21 15.57 -19.55
C THR A 124 -9.72 15.86 -19.51
N SER A 125 -8.90 14.80 -19.48
CA SER A 125 -7.44 14.91 -19.41
C SER A 125 -6.76 14.23 -20.60
N PRO A 126 -5.56 14.71 -21.00
CA PRO A 126 -4.80 14.09 -22.06
C PRO A 126 -4.33 12.69 -21.66
N SER A 127 -4.06 11.83 -22.65
CA SER A 127 -3.58 10.47 -22.41
C SER A 127 -2.23 10.42 -21.68
N SER A 128 -1.47 11.52 -21.65
CA SER A 128 -0.22 11.64 -20.90
C SER A 128 -0.42 11.57 -19.38
N LEU A 129 -1.62 11.89 -18.87
CA LEU A 129 -1.93 11.69 -17.45
C LEU A 129 -1.71 10.23 -17.03
N LEU A 130 -2.00 9.26 -17.91
CA LEU A 130 -1.79 7.85 -17.64
C LEU A 130 -0.31 7.44 -17.63
N ASP A 131 0.62 8.24 -18.14
CA ASP A 131 2.06 7.96 -18.03
C ASP A 131 2.56 8.15 -16.60
N THR A 132 1.89 9.03 -15.84
CA THR A 132 2.17 9.23 -14.42
C THR A 132 1.87 7.98 -13.59
N TYR A 133 1.00 7.07 -14.04
CA TYR A 133 0.73 5.81 -13.32
C TYR A 133 2.00 4.97 -13.19
N HIS A 134 2.74 4.79 -14.29
CA HIS A 134 4.01 4.08 -14.25
C HIS A 134 5.04 4.84 -13.43
N ALA A 135 5.22 6.15 -13.70
CA ALA A 135 6.21 6.98 -13.01
C ALA A 135 6.02 6.99 -11.49
N GLU A 136 4.78 6.95 -11.02
CA GLU A 136 4.43 6.95 -9.59
C GLU A 136 4.49 5.55 -8.96
N ARG A 137 3.93 4.52 -9.62
CA ARG A 137 3.71 3.20 -9.00
C ARG A 137 4.84 2.20 -9.22
N HIS A 138 5.62 2.36 -10.29
CA HIS A 138 6.75 1.47 -10.56
C HIS A 138 7.86 1.57 -9.49
N PRO A 139 8.30 2.77 -9.07
CA PRO A 139 9.30 2.88 -7.99
C PRO A 139 8.80 2.34 -6.64
N VAL A 140 7.50 2.46 -6.36
CA VAL A 140 6.89 1.94 -5.12
C VAL A 140 7.01 0.42 -5.07
N ALA A 141 6.56 -0.27 -6.12
CA ALA A 141 6.66 -1.72 -6.18
C ALA A 141 8.13 -2.20 -6.20
N ALA A 142 9.03 -1.49 -6.89
CA ALA A 142 10.46 -1.81 -6.89
C ALA A 142 11.04 -1.81 -5.46
N ARG A 143 10.63 -0.84 -4.62
CA ARG A 143 11.02 -0.78 -3.21
C ARG A 143 10.43 -1.91 -2.37
N VAL A 144 9.18 -2.30 -2.62
CA VAL A 144 8.54 -3.46 -1.97
C VAL A 144 9.28 -4.75 -2.32
N LEU A 145 9.63 -4.96 -3.60
CA LEU A 145 10.44 -6.10 -4.05
C LEU A 145 11.79 -6.13 -3.35
N HIS A 146 12.50 -5.00 -3.29
CA HIS A 146 13.79 -4.90 -2.62
C HIS A 146 13.69 -5.27 -1.13
N ASN A 147 12.70 -4.72 -0.42
CA ASN A 147 12.46 -5.01 1.00
C ASN A 147 12.11 -6.49 1.24
N THR A 148 11.25 -7.07 0.41
CA THR A 148 10.85 -8.48 0.57
C THR A 148 12.00 -9.44 0.26
N MET A 149 12.88 -9.12 -0.70
CA MET A 149 14.14 -9.84 -0.89
C MET A 149 15.02 -9.82 0.36
N ALA A 150 15.18 -8.66 0.99
CA ALA A 150 15.95 -8.53 2.22
C ALA A 150 15.34 -9.36 3.37
N GLN A 151 14.02 -9.34 3.51
CA GLN A 151 13.32 -10.16 4.51
C GLN A 151 13.45 -11.67 4.25
N VAL A 152 13.44 -12.10 2.99
CA VAL A 152 13.70 -13.51 2.65
C VAL A 152 15.13 -13.91 3.04
N ALA A 153 16.12 -13.07 2.74
CA ALA A 153 17.51 -13.32 3.13
C ALA A 153 17.68 -13.43 4.65
N LEU A 154 16.98 -12.59 5.42
CA LEU A 154 16.99 -12.62 6.88
C LEU A 154 16.39 -13.89 7.49
N ASN A 155 15.69 -14.75 6.73
CA ASN A 155 15.01 -15.96 7.24
C ASN A 155 15.82 -17.25 7.05
N SER A 156 17.14 -17.16 6.85
CA SER A 156 18.01 -18.35 6.77
C SER A 156 18.39 -18.91 8.16
N PRO A 157 18.40 -20.24 8.37
CA PRO A 157 18.52 -20.84 9.70
C PRO A 157 19.97 -20.97 10.23
N ASP A 158 20.98 -20.35 9.59
CA ASP A 158 22.38 -20.44 10.04
C ASP A 158 22.81 -19.32 11.01
N ASP A 159 23.90 -19.56 11.73
CA ASP A 159 24.43 -18.69 12.78
C ASP A 159 24.73 -17.26 12.29
N ARG A 160 25.16 -17.10 11.03
CA ARG A 160 25.47 -15.77 10.48
C ARG A 160 24.22 -14.95 10.28
N HIS A 161 23.16 -15.55 9.75
CA HIS A 161 21.87 -14.88 9.60
C HIS A 161 21.17 -14.68 10.95
N GLN A 162 21.39 -15.55 11.94
CA GLN A 162 20.94 -15.31 13.31
C GLN A 162 21.59 -14.07 13.91
N ALA A 163 22.92 -13.95 13.86
CA ALA A 163 23.62 -12.76 14.35
C ALA A 163 23.15 -11.47 13.63
N LEU A 164 22.91 -11.54 12.32
CA LEU A 164 22.34 -10.42 11.57
C LEU A 164 20.93 -10.05 12.03
N ARG A 165 20.05 -11.04 12.28
CA ARG A 165 18.71 -10.82 12.83
C ARG A 165 18.78 -10.16 14.21
N ASP A 166 19.72 -10.57 15.06
CA ASP A 166 19.88 -9.99 16.41
C ASP A 166 20.26 -8.50 16.32
N THR A 167 21.22 -8.15 15.46
CA THR A 167 21.59 -6.75 15.19
C THR A 167 20.42 -5.94 14.62
N MET A 168 19.68 -6.50 13.65
CA MET A 168 18.49 -5.83 13.10
C MET A 168 17.40 -5.63 14.16
N THR A 169 17.23 -6.59 15.07
CA THR A 169 16.27 -6.50 16.17
C THR A 169 16.64 -5.39 17.16
N GLU A 170 17.93 -5.23 17.47
CA GLU A 170 18.42 -4.13 18.29
C GLU A 170 18.13 -2.76 17.63
N LEU A 171 18.41 -2.63 16.32
CA LEU A 171 18.08 -1.40 15.58
C LEU A 171 16.59 -1.10 15.57
N LEU A 172 15.74 -2.11 15.34
CA LEU A 172 14.27 -1.96 15.36
C LEU A 172 13.71 -1.72 16.77
N SER A 173 14.51 -1.94 17.82
CA SER A 173 14.17 -1.55 19.18
C SER A 173 14.34 -0.05 19.42
N MET A 174 15.02 0.69 18.52
CA MET A 174 15.11 2.15 18.54
C MET A 174 13.92 2.81 17.82
N ASP A 175 13.49 4.00 18.27
CA ASP A 175 12.27 4.63 17.75
C ASP A 175 12.35 5.01 16.26
N GLU A 176 13.41 5.67 15.83
CA GLU A 176 13.50 6.19 14.46
C GLU A 176 13.61 5.08 13.39
N PRO A 177 14.50 4.06 13.53
CA PRO A 177 14.50 2.91 12.61
C PRO A 177 13.15 2.18 12.58
N ARG A 178 12.51 1.97 13.73
CA ARG A 178 11.21 1.32 13.83
C ARG A 178 10.12 2.10 13.10
N LYS A 179 10.06 3.43 13.28
CA LYS A 179 9.12 4.31 12.59
C LYS A 179 9.30 4.26 11.07
N ARG A 180 10.55 4.34 10.59
CA ARG A 180 10.86 4.22 9.14
C ARG A 180 10.42 2.88 8.57
N PHE A 181 10.74 1.80 9.27
CA PHE A 181 10.38 0.46 8.81
C PHE A 181 8.87 0.25 8.80
N ALA A 182 8.16 0.68 9.86
CA ALA A 182 6.71 0.61 9.93
C ALA A 182 6.02 1.44 8.83
N ALA A 183 6.52 2.64 8.55
CA ALA A 183 5.97 3.49 7.49
C ALA A 183 6.20 2.91 6.09
N MET A 184 7.36 2.29 5.85
CA MET A 184 7.64 1.55 4.62
C MET A 184 6.69 0.35 4.46
N MET A 185 6.53 -0.47 5.50
CA MET A 185 5.65 -1.66 5.44
C MET A 185 4.17 -1.30 5.25
N SER A 186 3.73 -0.20 5.85
CA SER A 186 2.34 0.29 5.72
C SER A 186 2.08 1.10 4.46
N GLY A 187 3.13 1.48 3.72
CA GLY A 187 3.05 2.38 2.56
C GLY A 187 2.75 3.84 2.92
N LEU A 188 2.84 4.21 4.20
CA LEU A 188 2.60 5.57 4.66
C LEU A 188 3.76 6.54 4.35
N ASP A 189 4.93 6.02 4.01
CA ASP A 189 6.07 6.83 3.59
C ASP A 189 6.13 7.12 2.07
N ILE A 190 5.17 6.59 1.29
CA ILE A 190 5.11 6.77 -0.17
C ILE A 190 5.05 8.27 -0.50
N HIS A 191 5.94 8.67 -1.40
CA HIS A 191 6.10 10.03 -1.89
C HIS A 191 6.30 9.99 -3.40
N TYR A 192 5.40 10.63 -4.13
CA TYR A 192 5.57 10.87 -5.57
C TYR A 192 6.38 12.14 -5.74
N ASP A 193 7.44 12.08 -6.53
CA ASP A 193 8.26 13.26 -6.81
C ASP A 193 7.50 14.22 -7.74
N LEU A 194 6.93 15.26 -7.14
CA LEU A 194 6.22 16.34 -7.83
C LEU A 194 7.02 17.66 -7.78
N GLY A 195 8.32 17.58 -7.49
CA GLY A 195 9.22 18.72 -7.36
C GLY A 195 9.38 19.24 -5.93
N GLU A 196 10.11 20.34 -5.81
CA GLU A 196 10.47 20.96 -4.53
C GLU A 196 9.32 21.76 -3.91
N GLY A 197 9.25 21.80 -2.58
CA GLY A 197 8.28 22.63 -1.89
C GLY A 197 7.96 22.15 -0.48
N HIS A 198 6.69 22.30 -0.11
CA HIS A 198 6.20 21.87 1.20
C HIS A 198 6.39 20.35 1.39
N PRO A 199 6.79 19.86 2.58
CA PRO A 199 7.04 18.42 2.81
C PRO A 199 5.87 17.47 2.53
N LEU A 200 4.65 18.01 2.42
CA LEU A 200 3.41 17.28 2.11
C LEU A 200 3.19 17.06 0.61
N LEU A 201 3.82 17.88 -0.25
CA LEU A 201 3.67 17.77 -1.69
C LEU A 201 4.05 16.34 -2.12
N GLY A 202 3.24 15.73 -3.00
CA GLY A 202 3.46 14.36 -3.46
C GLY A 202 3.19 13.27 -2.41
N ARG A 203 2.77 13.61 -1.19
CA ARG A 203 2.45 12.65 -0.13
C ARG A 203 0.96 12.55 0.12
N ARG A 204 0.57 11.49 0.81
CA ARG A 204 -0.81 11.28 1.25
C ARG A 204 -1.21 12.35 2.27
N MET A 205 -2.38 12.94 2.06
CA MET A 205 -3.00 13.88 2.98
C MET A 205 -3.34 13.18 4.32
N PRO A 206 -3.02 13.76 5.49
CA PRO A 206 -3.47 13.25 6.78
C PRO A 206 -4.98 13.35 6.97
N ASP A 207 -5.57 12.45 7.77
CA ASP A 207 -7.01 12.46 8.08
C ASP A 207 -7.35 13.42 9.24
N LEU A 208 -7.22 14.71 8.97
CA LEU A 208 -7.41 15.78 9.94
C LEU A 208 -8.89 15.98 10.29
N ASP A 209 -9.14 16.38 11.54
CA ASP A 209 -10.42 16.95 11.95
C ASP A 209 -10.52 18.39 11.46
N LEU A 210 -11.53 18.64 10.61
CA LEU A 210 -11.83 19.93 10.02
C LEU A 210 -13.06 20.55 10.69
N VAL A 211 -13.04 21.87 10.85
CA VAL A 211 -14.18 22.70 11.24
C VAL A 211 -14.59 23.52 10.03
N THR A 212 -15.79 23.24 9.50
CA THR A 212 -16.34 23.94 8.33
C THR A 212 -17.59 24.75 8.72
N ALA A 213 -18.08 25.58 7.79
CA ALA A 213 -19.33 26.32 7.99
C ALA A 213 -20.55 25.42 8.25
N THR A 214 -20.52 24.17 7.74
CA THR A 214 -21.60 23.19 7.90
C THR A 214 -21.41 22.23 9.07
N GLY A 215 -20.31 22.37 9.83
CA GLY A 215 -19.99 21.52 10.98
C GLY A 215 -18.66 20.77 10.85
N PRO A 216 -18.33 19.91 11.83
CA PRO A 216 -17.09 19.14 11.84
C PRO A 216 -17.13 17.98 10.85
N LEU A 217 -16.00 17.68 10.22
CA LEU A 217 -15.81 16.51 9.36
C LEU A 217 -14.34 16.11 9.28
N ARG A 218 -14.05 14.89 8.81
CA ARG A 218 -12.68 14.41 8.60
C ARG A 218 -12.28 14.50 7.14
N VAL A 219 -11.02 14.81 6.84
CA VAL A 219 -10.53 14.98 5.46
C VAL A 219 -10.89 13.78 4.58
N PHE A 220 -10.78 12.54 5.07
CA PHE A 220 -11.05 11.36 4.25
C PHE A 220 -12.50 11.25 3.78
N THR A 221 -13.47 11.84 4.49
CA THR A 221 -14.86 11.83 4.03
C THR A 221 -15.07 12.69 2.78
N LEU A 222 -14.18 13.65 2.53
CA LEU A 222 -14.20 14.47 1.31
C LEU A 222 -13.79 13.67 0.05
N LEU A 223 -13.10 12.54 0.22
CA LEU A 223 -12.56 11.74 -0.87
C LEU A 223 -13.48 10.59 -1.30
N HIS A 224 -14.59 10.36 -0.60
CA HIS A 224 -15.52 9.26 -0.91
C HIS A 224 -16.16 9.38 -2.31
N ASP A 225 -16.38 10.60 -2.79
CA ASP A 225 -16.94 10.86 -4.13
C ASP A 225 -15.89 10.76 -5.25
N ALA A 226 -14.63 10.42 -4.92
CA ALA A 226 -13.49 10.40 -5.84
C ALA A 226 -13.29 11.70 -6.65
N ARG A 227 -13.69 12.84 -6.06
CA ARG A 227 -13.47 14.17 -6.62
C ARG A 227 -12.19 14.80 -6.04
N PRO A 228 -11.41 15.54 -6.84
CA PRO A 228 -10.34 16.35 -6.30
C PRO A 228 -10.86 17.42 -5.35
N VAL A 229 -10.06 17.76 -4.34
CA VAL A 229 -10.44 18.75 -3.32
C VAL A 229 -9.35 19.81 -3.22
N LEU A 230 -9.72 21.08 -3.43
CA LEU A 230 -8.94 22.21 -2.95
C LEU A 230 -9.40 22.54 -1.53
N LEU A 231 -8.56 22.25 -0.54
CA LEU A 231 -8.81 22.56 0.85
C LEU A 231 -8.07 23.85 1.22
N ASN A 232 -8.81 24.92 1.49
CA ASN A 232 -8.29 26.19 1.98
C ASN A 232 -8.40 26.24 3.50
N LEU A 233 -7.26 26.47 4.16
CA LEU A 233 -7.11 26.57 5.61
C LEU A 233 -6.77 27.99 6.07
N GLY A 234 -6.63 28.92 5.12
CA GLY A 234 -6.43 30.35 5.37
C GLY A 234 -7.75 31.13 5.37
N GLU A 235 -7.68 32.37 4.92
CA GLU A 235 -8.86 33.23 4.80
C GLU A 235 -9.82 32.70 3.73
N PRO A 236 -11.14 32.61 4.01
CA PRO A 236 -12.14 32.13 3.05
C PRO A 236 -12.17 32.96 1.77
N GLY A 237 -12.45 32.31 0.64
CA GLY A 237 -12.62 32.99 -0.66
C GLY A 237 -11.31 33.47 -1.31
N GLY A 238 -10.15 33.03 -0.82
CA GLY A 238 -8.84 33.41 -1.38
C GLY A 238 -8.47 32.74 -2.71
N PHE A 239 -9.25 31.78 -3.20
CA PHE A 239 -8.95 31.00 -4.40
C PHE A 239 -10.11 30.99 -5.38
N ASP A 240 -9.85 31.42 -6.62
CA ASP A 240 -10.78 31.28 -7.73
C ASP A 240 -10.45 30.02 -8.55
N ILE A 241 -11.30 29.00 -8.42
CA ILE A 241 -11.25 27.78 -9.24
C ILE A 241 -12.50 27.61 -10.08
N THR A 242 -13.24 28.70 -10.34
CA THR A 242 -14.48 28.67 -11.13
C THR A 242 -14.35 27.86 -12.43
N PRO A 243 -13.23 27.95 -13.20
CA PRO A 243 -13.08 27.17 -14.44
C PRO A 243 -13.00 25.64 -14.26
N TRP A 244 -12.81 25.15 -13.03
CA TRP A 244 -12.77 23.72 -12.67
C TRP A 244 -13.87 23.30 -11.69
N ALA A 245 -14.82 24.17 -11.36
CA ALA A 245 -15.83 23.93 -10.32
C ALA A 245 -16.73 22.72 -10.62
N ASP A 246 -16.88 22.35 -11.90
CA ASP A 246 -17.62 21.15 -12.32
C ASP A 246 -16.95 19.85 -11.87
N ARG A 247 -15.64 19.85 -11.59
CA ARG A 247 -14.87 18.65 -11.24
C ARG A 247 -14.14 18.75 -9.89
N VAL A 248 -13.54 19.88 -9.56
CA VAL A 248 -12.83 20.09 -8.30
C VAL A 248 -13.75 20.71 -7.24
N ARG A 249 -13.75 20.12 -6.05
CA ARG A 249 -14.46 20.66 -4.88
C ARG A 249 -13.57 21.66 -4.17
N SER A 250 -14.03 22.91 -4.00
CA SER A 250 -13.38 23.86 -3.08
C SER A 250 -14.02 23.77 -1.70
N LEU A 251 -13.21 23.84 -0.65
CA LEU A 251 -13.68 23.86 0.74
C LEU A 251 -12.80 24.77 1.60
N ASP A 252 -13.43 25.77 2.22
CA ASP A 252 -12.83 26.54 3.31
C ASP A 252 -13.06 25.82 4.65
N ALA A 253 -12.00 25.64 5.42
CA ALA A 253 -12.07 24.98 6.72
C ALA A 253 -10.99 25.51 7.67
N LYS A 254 -11.18 25.26 8.97
CA LYS A 254 -10.09 25.28 9.95
C LYS A 254 -9.74 23.84 10.31
N TYR A 255 -8.53 23.61 10.81
CA TYR A 255 -8.12 22.30 11.31
C TYR A 255 -7.83 22.38 12.81
N VAL A 256 -7.90 21.23 13.48
CA VAL A 256 -7.53 21.09 14.90
C VAL A 256 -6.34 20.15 15.01
N GLY A 257 -5.40 20.48 15.90
CA GLY A 257 -4.24 19.62 16.21
C GLY A 257 -2.96 20.01 15.47
N THR A 258 -2.03 19.08 15.37
CA THR A 258 -0.72 19.25 14.75
C THR A 258 -0.68 18.66 13.36
N TRP A 259 0.08 19.30 12.47
CA TRP A 259 0.43 18.72 11.18
C TRP A 259 1.58 17.76 11.36
N GLU A 260 1.27 16.49 11.49
CA GLU A 260 2.27 15.43 11.60
C GLU A 260 2.21 14.52 10.38
N LEU A 261 3.36 14.35 9.73
CA LEU A 261 3.51 13.46 8.58
C LEU A 261 4.26 12.20 9.02
N PRO A 262 3.86 11.00 8.53
CA PRO A 262 4.60 9.78 8.77
C PRO A 262 6.09 9.96 8.43
N VAL A 263 6.98 9.49 9.30
CA VAL A 263 8.46 9.58 9.21
C VAL A 263 9.05 10.98 9.34
N ILE A 264 8.38 12.02 8.85
CA ILE A 264 8.92 13.39 8.88
C ILE A 264 8.67 14.04 10.25
N GLY A 265 7.54 13.72 10.88
CA GLY A 265 7.11 14.34 12.13
C GLY A 265 6.35 15.64 11.89
N ALA A 266 6.43 16.55 12.86
CA ALA A 266 5.69 17.81 12.83
C ALA A 266 6.21 18.74 11.72
N VAL A 267 5.29 19.27 10.92
CA VAL A 267 5.57 20.25 9.85
C VAL A 267 4.68 21.47 10.02
N THR A 268 5.03 22.57 9.35
CA THR A 268 4.17 23.75 9.28
C THR A 268 2.87 23.43 8.54
N ALA A 269 1.76 24.00 8.98
CA ALA A 269 0.49 23.86 8.28
C ALA A 269 0.51 24.68 6.97
N PRO A 270 0.12 24.11 5.82
CA PRO A 270 -0.05 24.87 4.60
C PRO A 270 -1.31 25.74 4.64
N THR A 271 -1.29 26.88 3.92
CA THR A 271 -2.48 27.73 3.75
C THR A 271 -3.56 27.03 2.93
N ALA A 272 -3.18 26.33 1.87
CA ALA A 272 -4.09 25.52 1.07
C ALA A 272 -3.38 24.32 0.44
N VAL A 273 -4.16 23.27 0.16
CA VAL A 273 -3.69 22.04 -0.46
C VAL A 273 -4.66 21.58 -1.54
N LEU A 274 -4.12 21.12 -2.67
CA LEU A 274 -4.88 20.45 -3.72
C LEU A 274 -4.70 18.94 -3.59
N ILE A 275 -5.77 18.25 -3.24
CA ILE A 275 -5.79 16.81 -2.98
C ILE A 275 -6.37 16.09 -4.20
N ARG A 276 -5.63 15.13 -4.74
CA ARG A 276 -6.08 14.25 -5.82
C ARG A 276 -7.14 13.25 -5.31
N PRO A 277 -7.92 12.63 -6.21
CA PRO A 277 -8.89 11.59 -5.85
C PRO A 277 -8.30 10.39 -5.09
N ASP A 278 -7.00 10.10 -5.28
CA ASP A 278 -6.28 9.06 -4.55
C ASP A 278 -5.70 9.52 -3.20
N GLY A 279 -6.01 10.74 -2.77
CA GLY A 279 -5.60 11.30 -1.47
C GLY A 279 -4.18 11.86 -1.44
N TYR A 280 -3.46 11.89 -2.56
CA TYR A 280 -2.13 12.50 -2.65
C TYR A 280 -2.22 14.00 -2.95
N VAL A 281 -1.32 14.78 -2.35
CA VAL A 281 -1.32 16.23 -2.51
C VAL A 281 -0.55 16.62 -3.78
N ALA A 282 -1.25 17.26 -4.71
CA ALA A 282 -0.74 17.69 -6.01
C ALA A 282 -0.17 19.11 -6.02
N TRP A 283 -0.58 19.95 -5.06
CA TRP A 283 -0.10 21.31 -4.91
C TRP A 283 -0.29 21.78 -3.47
N VAL A 284 0.62 22.65 -3.02
CA VAL A 284 0.57 23.31 -1.71
C VAL A 284 0.94 24.77 -1.89
N GLY A 285 0.17 25.68 -1.29
CA GLY A 285 0.48 27.10 -1.39
C GLY A 285 -0.54 28.02 -0.72
N ASP A 286 -0.43 29.30 -1.04
CA ASP A 286 -1.28 30.39 -0.59
C ASP A 286 -1.84 31.15 -1.83
N PRO A 287 -2.81 32.08 -1.66
CA PRO A 287 -3.40 32.83 -2.77
C PRO A 287 -2.43 33.63 -3.64
N THR A 288 -1.24 33.98 -3.12
CA THR A 288 -0.22 34.73 -3.85
C THR A 288 0.77 33.83 -4.59
N ARG A 289 0.83 32.55 -4.22
CA ARG A 289 1.70 31.55 -4.85
C ARG A 289 1.17 31.15 -6.22
N LEU A 290 2.01 31.32 -7.24
CA LEU A 290 1.76 30.86 -8.59
C LEU A 290 1.69 29.32 -8.68
N GLY A 291 1.03 28.80 -9.73
CA GLY A 291 1.07 27.38 -10.08
C GLY A 291 -0.17 26.55 -9.69
N LEU A 292 -1.17 27.13 -9.00
CA LEU A 292 -2.43 26.41 -8.74
C LEU A 292 -3.15 26.05 -10.05
N ALA A 293 -3.26 27.00 -10.99
CA ALA A 293 -3.87 26.76 -12.29
C ALA A 293 -3.11 25.71 -13.11
N ASP A 294 -1.77 25.71 -13.04
CA ASP A 294 -0.93 24.71 -13.71
C ASP A 294 -1.14 23.33 -13.09
N ALA A 295 -1.23 23.23 -11.76
CA ALA A 295 -1.52 21.97 -11.07
C ALA A 295 -2.93 21.45 -11.41
N LEU A 296 -3.94 22.32 -11.38
CA LEU A 296 -5.32 21.98 -11.79
C LEU A 296 -5.35 21.49 -13.23
N THR A 297 -4.65 22.16 -14.14
CA THR A 297 -4.56 21.78 -15.56
C THR A 297 -3.86 20.43 -15.74
N THR A 298 -2.73 20.25 -15.05
CA THR A 298 -1.90 19.04 -15.13
C THR A 298 -2.67 17.81 -14.68
N TRP A 299 -3.37 17.91 -13.54
CA TRP A 299 -4.00 16.75 -12.93
C TRP A 299 -5.45 16.56 -13.34
N PHE A 300 -6.19 17.63 -13.64
CA PHE A 300 -7.64 17.59 -13.85
C PHE A 300 -8.10 18.16 -15.20
N GLY A 301 -7.15 18.42 -16.11
CA GLY A 301 -7.44 18.91 -17.46
C GLY A 301 -7.62 20.42 -17.55
N PRO A 302 -7.68 20.97 -18.78
CA PRO A 302 -7.81 22.41 -19.00
C PRO A 302 -9.10 22.97 -18.40
N PRO A 303 -9.16 24.30 -18.18
CA PRO A 303 -10.38 24.96 -17.72
C PRO A 303 -11.55 24.69 -18.67
N THR A 304 -12.74 24.50 -18.12
CA THR A 304 -13.97 24.40 -18.92
C THR A 304 -14.22 25.75 -19.58
N ALA A 305 -14.48 25.76 -20.89
CA ALA A 305 -14.86 26.99 -21.58
C ALA A 305 -16.18 27.52 -20.99
N THR A 306 -16.16 28.76 -20.49
CA THR A 306 -17.36 29.52 -20.09
C THR A 306 -18.27 29.82 -21.26
#